data_AF-A0ABD5QH81-F1
#
_entry.id   AF-A0ABD5QH81-F1
#
_cell.length_a   1.000
_cell.length_b   1.000
_cell.length_c   1.000
_cell.angle_alpha   90.00
_cell.angle_beta   90.00
_cell.angle_gamma   90.00
#
_symmetry.space_group_name_H-M   'P 1'
#
loop_
_entity.id
_entity.type
_entity.pdbx_description
1 polymer ?
#
loop_
_entity_poly.entity_id
_entity_poly.type
_entity_poly.pdbx_seq_one_letter_code
_entity_poly.pdbx_strand_id
1 'polypeptide(L)' 'MTAVWRVFFGCSVVLLAFLALSVPFVERGTGSYVIAVVSTAMLLVILVSSATFIYLDWDPFEDLLR' A
#
# COMPACT_ATOMS: atom_id res chain seq x y z
N MET A 1 -17.68 -8.93 2.79
CA MET A 1 -17.80 -7.68 1.97
C MET A 1 -16.41 -7.01 1.84
N THR A 2 -15.65 -7.20 0.75
CA THR A 2 -14.23 -6.71 0.67
C THR A 2 -14.02 -5.18 0.56
N ALA A 3 -14.98 -4.35 0.98
CA ALA A 3 -14.93 -2.89 0.88
C ALA A 3 -13.68 -2.30 1.57
N VAL A 4 -13.33 -2.80 2.75
CA VAL A 4 -12.15 -2.36 3.51
C VAL A 4 -10.86 -2.65 2.73
N TRP A 5 -10.69 -3.87 2.23
CA TRP A 5 -9.51 -4.25 1.44
C TRP A 5 -9.39 -3.45 0.14
N ARG A 6 -10.51 -3.17 -0.52
CA ARG A 6 -10.56 -2.34 -1.73
C ARG A 6 -10.09 -0.91 -1.48
N VAL A 7 -10.42 -0.34 -0.31
CA VAL A 7 -9.92 0.97 0.11
C VAL A 7 -8.41 0.92 0.32
N PHE A 8 -7.91 -0.06 1.08
CA PHE A 8 -6.46 -0.20 1.30
C PHE A 8 -5.68 -0.40 0.01
N PHE A 9 -6.21 -1.22 -0.91
CA PHE A 9 -5.64 -1.43 -2.22
C PHE A 9 -5.58 -0.11 -3.01
N GLY A 10 -6.71 0.60 -3.12
CA GLY A 10 -6.78 1.88 -3.83
C GLY A 10 -5.84 2.93 -3.25
N CYS A 11 -5.83 3.10 -1.92
CA CYS A 11 -4.92 4.03 -1.25
C CYS A 11 -3.45 3.67 -1.49
N SER A 12 -3.09 2.39 -1.43
CA SER A 12 -1.72 1.94 -1.66
C SER A 12 -1.25 2.23 -3.08
N VAL A 13 -2.11 2.02 -4.09
CA VAL A 13 -1.82 2.38 -5.48
C VAL A 13 -1.57 3.88 -5.64
N VAL A 14 -2.44 4.72 -5.07
CA VAL A 14 -2.32 6.18 -5.17
C VAL A 14 -1.04 6.68 -4.49
N LEU A 15 -0.76 6.18 -3.29
CA LEU A 15 0.46 6.56 -2.55
C LEU A 15 1.73 6.08 -3.25
N LEU A 16 1.73 4.88 -3.85
CA LEU A 16 2.85 4.40 -4.66
C LEU A 16 3.04 5.27 -5.91
N ALA A 17 1.96 5.71 -6.56
CA ALA A 17 2.06 6.60 -7.71
C ALA A 17 2.70 7.94 -7.32
N PHE A 18 2.27 8.56 -6.22
CA PHE A 18 2.89 9.78 -5.72
C PHE A 18 4.35 9.57 -5.31
N LEU A 19 4.66 8.44 -4.67
CA LEU A 19 6.02 8.11 -4.30
C LEU A 19 6.91 7.92 -5.54
N ALA A 20 6.40 7.27 -6.59
CA ALA A 20 7.10 7.13 -7.86
C ALA A 20 7.34 8.50 -8.53
N LEU A 21 6.37 9.40 -8.48
CA LEU A 21 6.53 10.78 -8.96
C LEU A 21 7.56 11.58 -8.15
N SER A 22 7.78 11.22 -6.88
CA SER A 22 8.78 11.88 -6.03
C SER A 22 10.22 11.45 -6.33
N VAL A 23 10.43 10.29 -6.96
CA VAL A 23 11.76 9.70 -7.24
C VAL A 23 12.78 10.69 -7.83
N PRO A 24 12.48 11.51 -8.86
CA PRO A 24 13.47 12.43 -9.42
C PRO A 24 13.91 13.54 -8.45
N PHE A 25 13.16 13.80 -7.39
CA PHE A 25 13.46 14.83 -6.38
C PHE A 25 14.19 14.26 -5.15
N VAL A 26 14.39 12.93 -5.09
CA VAL A 26 15.00 12.25 -3.95
C VAL A 26 16.46 11.93 -4.25
N GLU A 27 17.38 12.63 -3.57
CA GLU A 27 18.81 12.39 -3.68
C GLU A 27 19.25 11.13 -2.92
N ARG A 28 20.04 10.28 -3.57
CA ARG A 28 20.60 9.07 -2.95
C ARG A 28 21.58 9.43 -1.83
N GLY A 29 21.57 8.63 -0.76
CA GLY A 29 22.46 8.83 0.40
C GLY A 29 21.92 9.79 1.46
N THR A 30 20.73 10.33 1.27
CA THR A 30 20.05 11.20 2.23
C THR A 30 19.01 10.44 3.06
N GLY A 31 18.53 11.06 4.15
CA GLY A 31 17.42 10.50 4.94
C GLY A 31 16.12 10.35 4.14
N SER A 32 15.85 11.25 3.20
CA SER A 32 14.66 11.16 2.33
C SER A 32 14.72 9.95 1.40
N TYR A 33 15.91 9.55 0.95
CA TYR A 33 16.08 8.31 0.19
C TYR A 33 15.71 7.06 1.00
N VAL A 34 16.17 6.97 2.25
CA VAL A 34 15.82 5.86 3.14
C VAL A 34 14.31 5.81 3.37
N ILE A 35 13.68 6.96 3.63
CA ILE A 35 12.23 7.06 3.80
C ILE A 35 11.50 6.60 2.54
N ALA A 36 11.95 7.00 1.35
CA ALA A 36 11.33 6.59 0.09
C ALA A 36 11.41 5.07 -0.11
N VAL A 37 12.54 4.45 0.19
CA VAL A 37 12.73 2.99 0.09
C VAL A 37 11.84 2.24 1.09
N VAL A 38 11.84 2.66 2.36
CA VAL A 38 11.03 2.02 3.42
C VAL A 38 9.54 2.18 3.11
N SER A 39 9.11 3.37 2.70
CA SER A 39 7.73 3.64 2.30
C SER A 39 7.30 2.77 1.12
N THR A 40 8.18 2.60 0.12
CA THR A 40 7.92 1.73 -1.03
C THR A 40 7.71 0.29 -0.56
N ALA A 41 8.60 -0.23 0.30
CA ALA A 41 8.49 -1.59 0.81
C ALA A 41 7.18 -1.80 1.59
N MET A 42 6.84 -0.89 2.49
CA MET A 42 5.60 -0.96 3.27
C MET A 42 4.35 -0.91 2.38
N LEU A 43 4.31 0.02 1.42
CA LEU A 43 3.18 0.15 0.50
C LEU A 43 3.03 -1.07 -0.40
N LEU A 44 4.12 -1.66 -0.88
CA LEU A 44 4.08 -2.89 -1.66
C LEU A 44 3.55 -4.07 -0.85
N VAL A 45 3.96 -4.20 0.42
CA VAL A 45 3.43 -5.25 1.31
C VAL A 45 1.93 -5.10 1.49
N ILE A 46 1.42 -3.89 1.74
CA ILE A 46 -0.01 -3.66 1.90
C ILE A 46 -0.76 -3.88 0.58
N LEU A 47 -0.22 -3.40 -0.54
CA LEU A 47 -0.82 -3.59 -1.87
C LEU A 47 -0.95 -5.08 -2.21
N VAL A 48 0.12 -5.85 -2.04
CA VAL A 48 0.11 -7.29 -2.35
C VAL A 48 -0.81 -8.02 -1.38
N SER A 49 -0.74 -7.74 -0.08
CA SER A 49 -1.60 -8.40 0.92
C SER A 49 -3.08 -8.11 0.65
N SER A 50 -3.44 -6.84 0.41
CA SER A 50 -4.83 -6.48 0.07
C SER A 50 -5.28 -7.09 -1.24
N ALA A 51 -4.42 -7.14 -2.27
CA ALA A 51 -4.73 -7.83 -3.52
C ALA A 51 -4.98 -9.33 -3.31
N THR A 52 -4.15 -9.99 -2.50
CA THR A 52 -4.30 -11.41 -2.15
C THR A 52 -5.60 -11.66 -1.40
N PHE A 53 -5.95 -10.83 -0.40
CA PHE A 53 -7.18 -11.00 0.36
C PHE A 53 -8.43 -10.75 -0.48
N ILE A 54 -8.41 -9.76 -1.39
CA ILE A 54 -9.49 -9.54 -2.36
C ILE A 54 -9.62 -10.75 -3.29
N TYR A 55 -8.50 -11.30 -3.78
CA TYR A 55 -8.51 -12.44 -4.69
C TYR A 55 -9.06 -13.72 -4.04
N LEU A 56 -8.74 -13.94 -2.77
CA LEU A 56 -9.24 -15.07 -1.98
C LEU A 56 -10.64 -14.84 -1.39
N ASP A 57 -11.24 -13.68 -1.66
CA ASP A 57 -12.49 -13.20 -1.04
C ASP A 57 -12.50 -13.34 0.49
N TRP A 58 -11.32 -13.17 1.12
CA TRP A 58 -11.15 -13.35 2.54
C TRP A 58 -11.36 -12.03 3.28
N ASP A 59 -12.39 -11.98 4.12
CA ASP A 59 -12.76 -10.80 4.89
C ASP A 59 -12.83 -11.11 6.40
N PRO A 60 -11.74 -10.95 7.17
CA PRO A 60 -11.74 -11.19 8.61
C PRO A 60 -12.55 -10.14 9.39
N PHE A 61 -12.99 -9.05 8.74
CA PHE A 61 -13.81 -8.02 9.35
C PHE A 61 -15.31 -8.28 9.20
N GLU A 62 -15.69 -9.31 8.43
CA GLU A 62 -17.09 -9.66 8.19
C GLU A 62 -17.84 -10.02 9.49
N ASP A 63 -17.15 -10.65 10.44
CA ASP A 63 -17.71 -10.97 11.77
C ASP A 63 -17.60 -9.81 12.77
N LEU A 64 -16.78 -8.79 12.50
CA LEU A 64 -16.50 -7.69 13.44
C LEU A 64 -17.50 -6.54 13.35
N LEU A 65 -18.23 -6.44 12.24
CA LEU A 65 -19.24 -5.40 11.95
C LEU A 65 -20.69 -5.92 12.03
N ARG A 66 -20.87 -7.16 12.51
CA ARG A 66 -22.18 -7.80 12.69
C ARG A 66 -22.64 -7.71 14.15
#